data_AF-A0A2H9MRJ6-F1
#
_entry.id   AF-A0A2H9MRJ6-F1
#
_cell.length_a   1.000
_cell.length_b   1.000
_cell.length_c   1.000
_cell.angle_alpha   90.00
_cell.angle_beta   90.00
_cell.angle_gamma   90.00
#
_symmetry.space_group_name_H-M   'P 1'
#
loop_
_entity.id
_entity.type
_entity.pdbx_description
1 polymer ?
#
loop_
_entity_poly.entity_id
_entity_poly.type
_entity_poly.pdbx_seq_one_letter_code
_entity_poly.pdbx_strand_id
1 'polypeptide(L)'
;MNKKGFLSIVLHSHLPFVKHPEEEFFLEENWLYEAISESYLPLYIAFTNLKEKGTKFQITMSMTPPLVLMLQDNLLLKRFNRYLKNRIELLKEEFSSTVKGEIKELFKFYYDRYQDLYRVFNDELKGDLIYGFGELFNEGLLELITCSATHEILPLEINEKIKEVQVYLGVETFIKAFGREPRGIWLAECAYTQGIDRILSKHGIKFTILDTHGILYADMPPVYGVSAPIISESGVAFFGRDPESSKQVWSALEGYPGDFNYREFYRDIDYDLPEELIKKYLHPAGFRFDSGIKLHKITGKVPLNKKEPYDRNKAMEIVETHAGNFMLNRELEAKYLLGIIDREPIMLASFDAELFGHWWF
;
A
#
# COMPACT_ATOMS: atom_id res chain seq x y z
N MET A 1 -11.81 -5.21 29.28
CA MET A 1 -12.73 -5.04 28.14
C MET A 1 -12.96 -6.42 27.55
N ASN A 2 -14.21 -6.87 27.42
CA ASN A 2 -14.49 -8.07 26.64
C ASN A 2 -14.14 -7.77 25.17
N LYS A 3 -13.37 -8.65 24.53
CA LYS A 3 -13.06 -8.53 23.09
C LYS A 3 -14.37 -8.53 22.32
N LYS A 4 -14.53 -7.58 21.39
CA LYS A 4 -15.74 -7.45 20.55
C LYS A 4 -15.62 -8.22 19.22
N GLY A 5 -14.43 -8.67 18.86
CA GLY A 5 -14.09 -9.27 17.57
C GLY A 5 -12.69 -8.86 17.12
N PHE A 6 -12.33 -9.20 15.88
CA PHE A 6 -11.05 -8.89 15.25
C PHE A 6 -11.27 -8.05 14.00
N LEU A 7 -10.51 -6.96 13.85
CA LEU A 7 -10.33 -6.26 12.59
C LEU A 7 -8.97 -6.66 12.04
N SER A 8 -8.94 -7.23 10.84
CA SER A 8 -7.70 -7.52 10.11
C SER A 8 -7.59 -6.56 8.94
N ILE A 9 -6.65 -5.61 9.05
CA ILE A 9 -6.29 -4.73 7.93
C ILE A 9 -5.18 -5.43 7.14
N VAL A 10 -5.41 -5.59 5.84
CA VAL A 10 -4.47 -6.22 4.92
C VAL A 10 -4.07 -5.23 3.82
N LEU A 11 -2.77 -5.01 3.66
CA LEU A 11 -2.22 -4.13 2.62
C LEU A 11 -1.53 -4.98 1.54
N HIS A 12 -2.02 -4.92 0.31
CA HIS A 12 -1.40 -5.58 -0.83
C HIS A 12 -0.38 -4.65 -1.50
N SER A 13 0.92 -4.90 -1.35
CA SER A 13 1.97 -4.12 -2.03
C SER A 13 2.56 -4.85 -3.23
N HIS A 14 2.32 -4.28 -4.41
CA HIS A 14 2.75 -4.86 -5.68
C HIS A 14 3.12 -3.78 -6.69
N LEU A 15 4.24 -4.02 -7.37
CA LEU A 15 4.56 -3.39 -8.64
C LEU A 15 5.12 -4.46 -9.58
N PRO A 16 4.85 -4.36 -10.90
CA PRO A 16 5.50 -5.23 -11.87
C PRO A 16 7.00 -5.01 -11.83
N PHE A 17 7.79 -6.02 -12.22
CA PHE A 17 9.24 -5.88 -12.26
C PHE A 17 9.65 -4.90 -13.38
N VAL A 18 10.15 -3.73 -13.02
CA VAL A 18 10.63 -2.70 -13.94
C VAL A 18 12.06 -2.33 -13.57
N LYS A 19 13.00 -2.60 -14.48
CA LYS A 19 14.40 -2.24 -14.32
C LYS A 19 15.08 -2.18 -15.69
N HIS A 20 15.56 -0.99 -16.04
CA HIS A 20 16.22 -0.72 -17.31
C HIS A 20 17.65 -0.23 -17.04
N PRO A 21 18.62 -1.16 -16.87
CA PRO A 21 20.02 -0.79 -16.67
C PRO A 21 20.66 -0.14 -17.91
N GLU A 22 20.11 -0.36 -19.09
CA GLU A 22 20.57 0.16 -20.37
C GLU A 22 20.34 1.67 -20.55
N GLU A 23 19.32 2.23 -19.89
CA GLU A 23 18.99 3.66 -19.93
C GLU A 23 19.29 4.33 -18.58
N GLU A 24 19.87 5.53 -18.57
CA GLU A 24 20.14 6.23 -17.29
C GLU A 24 18.84 6.72 -16.62
N PHE A 25 17.84 7.05 -17.42
CA PHE A 25 16.54 7.55 -17.02
C PHE A 25 15.46 6.75 -17.76
N PHE A 26 14.52 6.18 -17.02
CA PHE A 26 13.41 5.41 -17.57
C PHE A 26 12.14 5.79 -16.80
N LEU A 27 11.05 6.10 -17.51
CA LEU A 27 9.87 6.73 -16.93
C LEU A 27 9.13 5.78 -15.98
N GLU A 28 9.00 4.52 -16.37
CA GLU A 28 8.24 3.49 -15.66
C GLU A 28 8.93 3.10 -14.33
N GLU A 29 10.23 3.36 -14.18
CA GLU A 29 10.90 3.20 -12.88
C GLU A 29 10.43 4.23 -11.85
N ASN A 30 9.85 5.37 -12.28
CA ASN A 30 9.30 6.36 -11.36
C ASN A 30 8.13 5.81 -10.54
N TRP A 31 7.40 4.81 -11.04
CA TRP A 31 6.33 4.15 -10.27
C TRP A 31 6.87 3.58 -8.95
N LEU A 32 8.07 2.98 -8.98
CA LEU A 32 8.73 2.49 -7.77
C LEU A 32 9.12 3.64 -6.85
N TYR A 33 9.68 4.72 -7.39
CA TYR A 33 10.15 5.86 -6.59
C TYR A 33 8.99 6.61 -5.91
N GLU A 34 7.89 6.78 -6.63
CA GLU A 34 6.63 7.32 -6.12
C GLU A 34 6.05 6.40 -5.05
N ALA A 35 5.94 5.10 -5.29
CA ALA A 35 5.42 4.15 -4.30
C ALA A 35 6.27 4.13 -3.02
N ILE A 36 7.61 4.16 -3.12
CA ILE A 36 8.49 4.23 -1.94
C ILE A 36 8.26 5.53 -1.18
N SER A 37 8.24 6.68 -1.86
CA SER A 37 8.18 8.00 -1.20
C SER A 37 6.79 8.40 -0.70
N GLU A 38 5.73 7.96 -1.39
CA GLU A 38 4.36 8.31 -1.05
C GLU A 38 3.65 7.25 -0.20
N SER A 39 4.01 5.97 -0.31
CA SER A 39 3.35 4.89 0.43
C SER A 39 4.29 4.11 1.37
N TYR A 40 5.32 3.42 0.85
CA TYR A 40 6.04 2.43 1.67
C TYR A 40 6.87 3.03 2.81
N LEU A 41 7.67 4.08 2.56
CA LEU A 41 8.38 4.77 3.64
C LEU A 41 7.40 5.45 4.61
N PRO A 42 6.36 6.16 4.16
CA PRO A 42 5.32 6.68 5.05
C PRO A 42 4.63 5.62 5.92
N LEU A 43 4.32 4.44 5.38
CA LEU A 43 3.76 3.32 6.14
C LEU A 43 4.75 2.80 7.18
N TYR A 44 6.02 2.60 6.81
CA TYR A 44 7.07 2.24 7.75
C TYR A 44 7.19 3.27 8.90
N ILE A 45 7.20 4.57 8.57
CA ILE A 45 7.23 5.67 9.54
C ILE A 45 5.98 5.65 10.43
N ALA A 46 4.80 5.38 9.87
CA ALA A 46 3.57 5.29 10.66
C ALA A 46 3.61 4.13 11.66
N PHE A 47 4.07 2.94 11.23
CA PHE A 47 4.15 1.76 12.08
C PHE A 47 5.20 1.90 13.18
N THR A 48 6.37 2.47 12.87
CA THR A 48 7.41 2.78 13.86
C THR A 48 6.93 3.82 14.87
N ASN A 49 6.23 4.88 14.44
CA ASN A 49 5.62 5.84 15.35
C ASN A 49 4.56 5.19 16.28
N LEU A 50 3.75 4.26 15.77
CA LEU A 50 2.78 3.52 16.61
C LEU A 50 3.50 2.64 17.64
N LYS A 51 4.58 1.96 17.22
CA LYS A 51 5.45 1.17 18.09
C LYS A 51 6.06 2.01 19.21
N GLU A 52 6.67 3.15 18.87
CA GLU A 52 7.32 4.04 19.84
C GLU A 52 6.33 4.61 20.87
N LYS A 53 5.09 4.86 20.45
CA LYS A 53 4.00 5.27 21.35
C LYS A 53 3.46 4.12 22.22
N GLY A 54 3.93 2.89 22.04
CA GLY A 54 3.47 1.71 22.75
C GLY A 54 2.06 1.25 22.33
N THR A 55 1.58 1.68 21.16
CA THR A 55 0.28 1.25 20.64
C THR A 55 0.34 -0.22 20.25
N LYS A 56 -0.61 -1.02 20.74
CA LYS A 56 -0.74 -2.43 20.34
C LYS A 56 -1.53 -2.48 19.03
N PHE A 57 -0.84 -2.82 17.95
CA PHE A 57 -1.45 -3.03 16.63
C PHE A 57 -0.85 -4.27 15.97
N GLN A 58 -1.60 -4.83 15.03
CA GLN A 58 -1.12 -5.86 14.12
C GLN A 58 -1.74 -5.61 12.75
N ILE A 59 -0.92 -5.51 11.73
CA ILE A 59 -1.34 -5.32 10.33
C ILE A 59 -0.78 -6.48 9.51
N THR A 60 -1.54 -6.95 8.52
CA THR A 60 -1.00 -7.89 7.53
C THR A 60 -0.60 -7.12 6.28
N MET A 61 0.56 -7.40 5.71
CA MET A 61 0.99 -6.76 4.47
C MET A 61 1.62 -7.80 3.56
N SER A 62 1.13 -7.91 2.32
CA SER A 62 1.80 -8.74 1.33
C SER A 62 2.92 -7.96 0.68
N MET A 63 4.09 -8.57 0.50
CA MET A 63 5.15 -8.02 -0.34
C MET A 63 5.42 -8.98 -1.48
N THR A 64 5.05 -8.56 -2.70
CA THR A 64 5.20 -9.43 -3.86
C THR A 64 6.68 -9.62 -4.23
N PRO A 65 7.08 -10.82 -4.72
CA PRO A 65 8.46 -11.07 -5.11
C PRO A 65 9.06 -10.05 -6.09
N PRO A 66 8.36 -9.57 -7.14
CA PRO A 66 8.89 -8.51 -8.01
C PRO A 66 9.25 -7.23 -7.25
N LEU A 67 8.38 -6.79 -6.34
CA LEU A 67 8.59 -5.60 -5.52
C LEU A 67 9.77 -5.79 -4.57
N VAL A 68 9.83 -6.92 -3.86
CA VAL A 68 10.95 -7.23 -2.94
C VAL A 68 12.29 -7.17 -3.68
N LEU A 69 12.38 -7.79 -4.86
CA LEU A 69 13.60 -7.78 -5.67
C LEU A 69 14.01 -6.37 -6.12
N MET A 70 13.04 -5.53 -6.49
CA MET A 70 13.32 -4.13 -6.85
C MET A 70 13.75 -3.28 -5.64
N LEU A 71 13.15 -3.50 -4.48
CA LEU A 71 13.49 -2.81 -3.22
C LEU A 71 14.85 -3.22 -2.65
N GLN A 72 15.47 -4.28 -3.16
CA GLN A 72 16.84 -4.71 -2.83
C GLN A 72 17.85 -4.40 -3.94
N ASP A 73 17.42 -3.81 -5.05
CA ASP A 73 18.28 -3.57 -6.20
C ASP A 73 19.11 -2.29 -6.08
N ASN A 74 20.43 -2.43 -6.01
CA ASN A 74 21.35 -1.30 -5.84
C ASN A 74 21.22 -0.20 -6.90
N LEU A 75 20.91 -0.54 -8.15
CA LEU A 75 20.76 0.46 -9.21
C LEU A 75 19.49 1.29 -8.97
N LEU A 76 18.36 0.62 -8.73
CA LEU A 76 17.08 1.28 -8.47
C LEU A 76 17.15 2.13 -7.21
N LEU A 77 17.74 1.64 -6.12
CA LEU A 77 17.86 2.41 -4.88
C LEU A 77 18.81 3.63 -5.01
N LYS A 78 19.86 3.53 -5.83
CA LYS A 78 20.70 4.68 -6.18
C LYS A 78 19.90 5.73 -6.96
N ARG A 79 19.06 5.30 -7.92
CA ARG A 79 18.20 6.19 -8.71
C ARG A 79 17.08 6.80 -7.85
N PHE A 80 16.50 6.04 -6.92
CA PHE A 80 15.56 6.55 -5.92
C PHE A 80 16.20 7.64 -5.04
N ASN A 81 17.45 7.45 -4.62
CA ASN A 81 18.16 8.47 -3.87
C ASN A 81 18.41 9.76 -4.66
N ARG A 82 18.68 9.64 -5.97
CA ARG A 82 18.72 10.79 -6.89
C ARG A 82 17.33 11.43 -7.00
N TYR A 83 16.27 10.64 -7.11
CA TYR A 83 14.88 11.11 -7.14
C TYR A 83 14.58 11.99 -5.93
N LEU A 84 14.86 11.53 -4.70
CA LEU A 84 14.63 12.31 -3.46
C LEU A 84 15.43 13.62 -3.45
N LYS A 85 16.73 13.56 -3.77
CA LYS A 85 17.61 14.74 -3.80
C LYS A 85 17.11 15.81 -4.76
N ASN A 86 16.67 15.40 -5.96
CA ASN A 86 16.12 16.32 -6.96
C ASN A 86 14.88 17.05 -6.44
N ARG A 87 13.97 16.38 -5.71
CA ARG A 87 12.78 17.03 -5.12
C ARG A 87 13.17 18.01 -4.01
N ILE A 88 14.10 17.62 -3.14
CA ILE A 88 14.61 18.50 -2.08
C ILE A 88 15.24 19.76 -2.68
N GLU A 89 16.02 19.62 -3.77
CA GLU A 89 16.63 20.74 -4.47
C GLU A 89 15.58 21.65 -5.13
N LEU A 90 14.62 21.07 -5.86
CA LEU A 90 13.51 21.80 -6.48
C LEU A 90 12.73 22.63 -5.44
N LEU A 91 12.35 22.01 -4.33
CA LEU A 91 11.61 22.66 -3.25
C LEU A 91 12.44 23.77 -2.59
N LYS A 92 13.75 23.57 -2.42
CA LYS A 92 14.65 24.58 -1.85
C LYS A 92 14.77 25.82 -2.72
N GLU A 93 14.90 25.64 -4.03
CA GLU A 93 15.02 26.74 -4.99
C GLU A 93 13.73 27.54 -5.08
N GLU A 94 12.59 26.89 -5.31
CA GLU A 94 11.30 27.56 -5.46
C GLU A 94 10.79 28.19 -4.16
N PHE A 95 11.08 27.58 -3.00
CA PHE A 95 10.79 28.19 -1.71
C PHE A 95 11.47 29.55 -1.52
N SER A 96 12.64 29.75 -2.15
CA SER A 96 13.46 30.95 -1.96
C SER A 96 13.05 32.13 -2.85
N SER A 97 12.41 31.90 -4.00
CA SER A 97 12.21 32.91 -5.05
C SER A 97 10.76 33.28 -5.35
N THR A 98 9.78 32.41 -5.12
CA THR A 98 8.51 32.49 -5.88
C THR A 98 7.24 32.57 -5.03
N VAL A 99 7.27 32.25 -3.73
CA VAL A 99 6.04 31.90 -2.98
C VAL A 99 5.64 32.91 -1.90
N LYS A 100 4.40 33.41 -1.95
CA LYS A 100 3.76 34.27 -0.93
C LYS A 100 2.49 33.61 -0.37
N GLY A 101 2.15 33.90 0.89
CA GLY A 101 0.90 33.45 1.51
C GLY A 101 0.87 31.96 1.87
N GLU A 102 -0.33 31.38 1.91
CA GLU A 102 -0.63 30.00 2.35
C GLU A 102 0.14 28.93 1.56
N ILE A 103 0.48 29.20 0.30
CA ILE A 103 1.28 28.29 -0.54
C ILE A 103 2.68 28.07 0.07
N LYS A 104 3.24 29.05 0.79
CA LYS A 104 4.57 28.93 1.41
C LYS A 104 4.62 27.82 2.46
N GLU A 105 3.54 27.63 3.21
CA GLU A 105 3.44 26.60 4.23
C GLU A 105 3.41 25.20 3.61
N LEU A 106 2.73 25.04 2.47
CA LEU A 106 2.73 23.78 1.71
C LEU A 106 4.11 23.42 1.16
N PHE A 107 4.83 24.38 0.57
CA PHE A 107 6.20 24.13 0.10
C PHE A 107 7.12 23.74 1.24
N LYS A 108 7.01 24.42 2.39
CA LYS A 108 7.77 24.05 3.59
C LYS A 108 7.42 22.63 4.03
N PHE A 109 6.13 22.28 4.08
CA PHE A 109 5.70 20.93 4.43
C PHE A 109 6.30 19.87 3.50
N TYR A 110 6.26 20.08 2.18
CA TYR A 110 6.87 19.15 1.23
C TYR A 110 8.39 19.07 1.40
N TYR A 111 9.07 20.20 1.61
CA TYR A 111 10.51 20.23 1.84
C TYR A 111 10.88 19.42 3.09
N ASP A 112 10.22 19.71 4.22
CA ASP A 112 10.43 19.00 5.48
C ASP A 112 10.12 17.50 5.31
N ARG A 113 9.02 17.15 4.64
CA ARG A 113 8.65 15.75 4.34
C ARG A 113 9.74 15.03 3.54
N TYR A 114 10.22 15.59 2.43
CA TYR A 114 11.25 14.93 1.62
C TYR A 114 12.59 14.84 2.34
N GLN A 115 12.93 15.83 3.18
CA GLN A 115 14.09 15.72 4.08
C GLN A 115 13.94 14.57 5.07
N ASP A 116 12.76 14.41 5.68
CA ASP A 116 12.47 13.31 6.60
C ASP A 116 12.51 11.95 5.91
N LEU A 117 11.92 11.82 4.72
CA LEU A 117 12.00 10.59 3.92
C LEU A 117 13.45 10.23 3.58
N TYR A 118 14.25 11.22 3.17
CA TYR A 118 15.66 11.03 2.87
C TYR A 118 16.45 10.58 4.11
N ARG A 119 16.20 11.22 5.26
CA ARG A 119 16.83 10.91 6.55
C ARG A 119 16.46 9.50 7.02
N VAL A 120 15.18 9.14 7.04
CA VAL A 120 14.73 7.80 7.44
C VAL A 120 15.33 6.73 6.52
N PHE A 121 15.25 6.93 5.20
CA PHE A 121 15.76 5.95 4.25
C PHE A 121 17.28 5.77 4.34
N ASN A 122 18.06 6.86 4.36
CA ASN A 122 19.52 6.78 4.29
C ASN A 122 20.19 6.67 5.66
N ASP A 123 19.69 7.36 6.67
CA ASP A 123 20.36 7.47 7.97
C ASP A 123 19.87 6.39 8.94
N GLU A 124 18.56 6.11 8.98
CA GLU A 124 18.01 5.08 9.87
C GLU A 124 18.06 3.68 9.21
N LEU A 125 17.51 3.54 8.01
CA LEU A 125 17.39 2.27 7.31
C LEU A 125 18.64 1.88 6.51
N LYS A 126 19.61 2.80 6.35
CA LYS A 126 20.83 2.59 5.54
C LYS A 126 20.55 2.12 4.10
N GLY A 127 19.42 2.56 3.54
CA GLY A 127 18.98 2.20 2.21
C GLY A 127 18.26 0.85 2.12
N ASP A 128 18.01 0.15 3.23
CA ASP A 128 17.38 -1.17 3.22
C ASP A 128 15.97 -1.14 3.84
N LEU A 129 14.99 -0.86 2.99
CA LEU A 129 13.58 -0.82 3.42
C LEU A 129 13.04 -2.22 3.75
N ILE A 130 13.56 -3.27 3.10
CA ILE A 130 13.17 -4.66 3.36
C ILE A 130 13.61 -5.07 4.77
N TYR A 131 14.82 -4.67 5.19
CA TYR A 131 15.26 -4.83 6.57
C TYR A 131 14.32 -4.14 7.56
N GLY A 132 13.93 -2.88 7.29
CA GLY A 132 13.01 -2.12 8.14
C GLY A 132 11.66 -2.82 8.37
N PHE A 133 11.03 -3.31 7.30
CA PHE A 133 9.79 -4.10 7.43
C PHE A 133 10.02 -5.47 8.07
N GLY A 134 11.18 -6.10 7.82
CA GLY A 134 11.61 -7.34 8.46
C GLY A 134 11.70 -7.22 9.98
N GLU A 135 12.18 -6.10 10.51
CA GLU A 135 12.22 -5.86 11.96
C GLU A 135 10.81 -5.76 12.56
N LEU A 136 9.90 -5.02 11.92
CA LEU A 136 8.49 -4.95 12.35
C LEU A 136 7.80 -6.33 12.28
N PHE A 137 8.17 -7.16 11.31
CA PHE A 137 7.70 -8.54 11.17
C PHE A 137 8.24 -9.45 12.28
N ASN A 138 9.53 -9.32 12.62
CA ASN A 138 10.17 -10.09 13.69
C ASN A 138 9.59 -9.76 15.07
N GLU A 139 9.18 -8.51 15.29
CA GLU A 139 8.53 -8.06 16.52
C GLU A 139 7.04 -8.44 16.61
N GLY A 140 6.45 -8.96 15.53
CA GLY A 140 5.04 -9.36 15.48
C GLY A 140 4.04 -8.20 15.37
N LEU A 141 4.51 -7.00 15.04
CA LEU A 141 3.68 -5.82 14.76
C LEU A 141 3.11 -5.85 13.33
N LEU A 142 3.86 -6.46 12.42
CA LEU A 142 3.45 -6.72 11.06
C LEU A 142 3.41 -8.25 10.85
N GLU A 143 2.43 -8.76 10.11
CA GLU A 143 2.47 -10.09 9.50
C GLU A 143 2.78 -9.89 8.02
N LEU A 144 3.99 -10.22 7.60
CA LEU A 144 4.35 -10.21 6.18
C LEU A 144 3.92 -11.52 5.52
N ILE A 145 3.27 -11.41 4.36
CA ILE A 145 2.86 -12.54 3.52
C ILE A 145 3.46 -12.43 2.12
N THR A 146 3.61 -13.56 1.43
CA THR A 146 4.18 -13.59 0.07
C THR A 146 3.10 -13.52 -1.01
N CYS A 147 3.49 -13.68 -2.27
CA CYS A 147 2.63 -13.82 -3.45
C CYS A 147 3.25 -14.85 -4.42
N SER A 148 2.57 -15.14 -5.55
CA SER A 148 3.20 -15.84 -6.67
C SER A 148 4.40 -15.03 -7.20
N ALA A 149 5.40 -15.73 -7.74
CA ALA A 149 6.70 -15.19 -8.15
C ALA A 149 6.62 -13.94 -9.05
N THR A 150 5.64 -13.89 -9.94
CA THR A 150 5.47 -12.77 -10.88
C THR A 150 4.08 -12.14 -10.78
N HIS A 151 3.37 -12.34 -9.66
CA HIS A 151 1.96 -11.97 -9.53
C HIS A 151 1.08 -12.63 -10.62
N GLU A 152 1.44 -13.86 -11.02
CA GLU A 152 0.65 -14.59 -12.01
C GLU A 152 -0.73 -14.97 -11.45
N ILE A 153 -1.77 -14.71 -12.26
CA ILE A 153 -3.15 -15.12 -12.00
C ILE A 153 -3.24 -16.65 -12.18
N LEU A 154 -2.91 -17.39 -11.12
CA LEU A 154 -2.74 -18.84 -11.15
C LEU A 154 -3.87 -19.59 -11.87
N PRO A 155 -5.17 -19.25 -11.69
CA PRO A 155 -6.24 -19.95 -12.41
C PRO A 155 -6.16 -19.90 -13.94
N LEU A 156 -5.49 -18.89 -14.53
CA LEU A 156 -5.32 -18.77 -15.98
C LEU A 156 -4.19 -19.65 -16.53
N GLU A 157 -3.25 -20.09 -15.69
CA GLU A 157 -2.21 -21.02 -16.07
C GLU A 157 -2.81 -22.44 -16.18
N ILE A 158 -2.62 -23.09 -17.31
CA ILE A 158 -3.13 -24.45 -17.55
C ILE A 158 -2.18 -25.52 -17.01
N ASN A 159 -0.88 -25.20 -16.90
CA ASN A 159 0.16 -26.09 -16.45
C ASN A 159 0.30 -26.06 -14.92
N GLU A 160 -0.14 -27.13 -14.27
CA GLU A 160 -0.06 -27.27 -12.82
C GLU A 160 1.38 -27.15 -12.28
N LYS A 161 2.39 -27.55 -13.06
CA LYS A 161 3.80 -27.42 -12.66
C LYS A 161 4.24 -25.96 -12.63
N ILE A 162 3.75 -25.12 -13.53
CA ILE A 162 4.06 -23.67 -13.54
C ILE A 162 3.40 -23.00 -12.34
N LYS A 163 2.13 -23.34 -12.02
CA LYS A 163 1.47 -22.88 -10.78
C LYS A 163 2.28 -23.23 -9.53
N GLU A 164 2.79 -24.45 -9.45
CA GLU A 164 3.64 -24.90 -8.34
C GLU A 164 4.94 -24.09 -8.27
N VAL A 165 5.62 -23.88 -9.40
CA VAL A 165 6.86 -23.09 -9.47
C VAL A 165 6.62 -21.63 -9.06
N GLN A 166 5.50 -21.02 -9.45
CA GLN A 166 5.12 -19.67 -9.03
C GLN A 166 5.02 -19.53 -7.52
N VAL A 167 4.35 -20.49 -6.85
CA VAL A 167 4.22 -20.49 -5.39
C VAL A 167 5.57 -20.76 -4.72
N TYR A 168 6.30 -21.77 -5.21
CA TYR A 168 7.63 -22.12 -4.71
C TYR A 168 8.60 -20.94 -4.74
N LEU A 169 8.76 -20.29 -5.90
CA LEU A 169 9.65 -19.15 -6.06
C LEU A 169 9.20 -17.93 -5.25
N GLY A 170 7.90 -17.75 -5.06
CA GLY A 170 7.35 -16.74 -4.16
C GLY A 170 7.73 -16.97 -2.70
N VAL A 171 7.63 -18.20 -2.22
CA VAL A 171 8.08 -18.60 -0.88
C VAL A 171 9.59 -18.46 -0.73
N GLU A 172 10.38 -18.95 -1.69
CA GLU A 172 11.85 -18.85 -1.66
C GLU A 172 12.34 -17.39 -1.66
N THR A 173 11.71 -16.52 -2.44
CA THR A 173 12.06 -15.09 -2.46
C THR A 173 11.76 -14.44 -1.12
N PHE A 174 10.63 -14.77 -0.51
CA PHE A 174 10.26 -14.30 0.82
C PHE A 174 11.27 -14.76 1.90
N ILE A 175 11.66 -16.03 1.88
CA ILE A 175 12.65 -16.58 2.84
C ILE A 175 14.00 -15.87 2.68
N LYS A 176 14.45 -15.62 1.45
CA LYS A 176 15.70 -14.89 1.20
C LYS A 176 15.66 -13.46 1.73
N ALA A 177 14.50 -12.80 1.64
CA ALA A 177 14.33 -11.41 2.07
C ALA A 177 14.17 -11.26 3.59
N PHE A 178 13.40 -12.15 4.23
CA PHE A 178 12.98 -11.99 5.64
C PHE A 178 13.52 -13.08 6.58
N GLY A 179 14.25 -14.08 6.06
CA GLY A 179 14.88 -15.14 6.85
C GLY A 179 13.91 -16.16 7.45
N ARG A 180 12.62 -16.14 7.08
CA ARG A 180 11.57 -16.99 7.64
C ARG A 180 10.56 -17.41 6.58
N GLU A 181 9.92 -18.55 6.78
CA GLU A 181 8.84 -19.00 5.91
C GLU A 181 7.57 -18.14 6.08
N PRO A 182 6.91 -17.73 4.98
CA PRO A 182 5.64 -17.03 5.06
C PRO A 182 4.52 -17.99 5.47
N ARG A 183 3.67 -17.58 6.42
CA ARG A 183 2.48 -18.36 6.78
C ARG A 183 1.30 -18.10 5.86
N GLY A 184 1.24 -16.93 5.26
CA GLY A 184 0.18 -16.53 4.34
C GLY A 184 0.70 -16.26 2.94
N ILE A 185 -0.23 -16.28 1.99
CA ILE A 185 0.00 -15.82 0.62
C ILE A 185 -1.14 -14.90 0.20
N TRP A 186 -0.84 -13.86 -0.57
CA TRP A 186 -1.80 -13.15 -1.39
C TRP A 186 -1.79 -13.77 -2.78
N LEU A 187 -2.89 -14.37 -3.22
CA LEU A 187 -3.04 -14.81 -4.61
C LEU A 187 -3.27 -13.59 -5.49
N ALA A 188 -2.58 -13.49 -6.63
CA ALA A 188 -2.78 -12.41 -7.59
C ALA A 188 -4.27 -12.24 -7.91
N GLU A 189 -4.78 -11.02 -7.77
CA GLU A 189 -6.21 -10.69 -7.94
C GLU A 189 -7.19 -11.48 -7.06
N CYS A 190 -6.73 -12.03 -5.92
CA CYS A 190 -7.48 -12.99 -5.11
C CYS A 190 -8.01 -14.18 -5.94
N ALA A 191 -7.37 -14.48 -7.08
CA ALA A 191 -7.88 -15.42 -8.05
C ALA A 191 -7.62 -16.86 -7.59
N TYR A 192 -8.70 -17.63 -7.47
CA TYR A 192 -8.66 -18.99 -6.95
C TYR A 192 -9.46 -19.96 -7.82
N THR A 193 -8.97 -21.19 -7.89
CA THR A 193 -9.68 -22.35 -8.43
C THR A 193 -9.30 -23.59 -7.61
N GLN A 194 -10.15 -24.60 -7.64
CA GLN A 194 -9.96 -25.82 -6.87
C GLN A 194 -8.60 -26.49 -7.18
N GLY A 195 -7.94 -26.99 -6.13
CA GLY A 195 -6.64 -27.65 -6.24
C GLY A 195 -5.45 -26.73 -5.97
N ILE A 196 -5.62 -25.39 -6.05
CA ILE A 196 -4.58 -24.42 -5.64
C ILE A 196 -4.25 -24.61 -4.16
N ASP A 197 -5.24 -24.89 -3.32
CA ASP A 197 -5.07 -25.16 -1.89
C ASP A 197 -4.03 -26.26 -1.60
N ARG A 198 -3.98 -27.32 -2.43
CA ARG A 198 -2.98 -28.39 -2.31
C ARG A 198 -1.56 -27.90 -2.64
N ILE A 199 -1.42 -27.04 -3.64
CA ILE A 199 -0.15 -26.40 -3.99
C ILE A 199 0.31 -25.52 -2.82
N LEU A 200 -0.58 -24.70 -2.26
CA LEU A 200 -0.30 -23.83 -1.13
C LEU A 200 0.15 -24.65 0.10
N SER A 201 -0.62 -25.68 0.48
CA SER A 201 -0.31 -26.54 1.62
C SER A 201 1.04 -27.25 1.47
N LYS A 202 1.38 -27.73 0.25
CA LYS A 202 2.68 -28.34 -0.06
C LYS A 202 3.86 -27.41 0.22
N HIS A 203 3.69 -26.11 0.03
CA HIS A 203 4.71 -25.08 0.27
C HIS A 203 4.58 -24.41 1.64
N GLY A 204 3.89 -25.05 2.59
CA GLY A 204 3.82 -24.59 3.98
C GLY A 204 2.85 -23.44 4.24
N ILE A 205 2.18 -22.91 3.21
CA ILE A 205 1.21 -21.82 3.34
C ILE A 205 0.00 -22.30 4.15
N LYS A 206 -0.38 -21.50 5.13
CA LYS A 206 -1.47 -21.77 6.08
C LYS A 206 -2.73 -21.00 5.77
N PHE A 207 -2.62 -19.84 5.11
CA PHE A 207 -3.80 -19.06 4.74
C PHE A 207 -3.64 -18.23 3.47
N THR A 208 -4.77 -17.89 2.87
CA THR A 208 -4.90 -16.87 1.82
C THR A 208 -6.16 -16.06 2.03
N ILE A 209 -6.29 -14.99 1.26
CA ILE A 209 -7.44 -14.09 1.23
C ILE A 209 -8.12 -14.24 -0.11
N LEU A 210 -9.46 -14.23 -0.12
CA LEU A 210 -10.30 -14.25 -1.31
C LEU A 210 -11.27 -13.07 -1.28
N ASP A 211 -11.80 -12.71 -2.45
CA ASP A 211 -12.97 -11.84 -2.50
C ASP A 211 -14.19 -12.50 -1.85
N THR A 212 -15.16 -11.68 -1.44
CA THR A 212 -16.42 -12.11 -0.81
C THR A 212 -17.09 -13.25 -1.58
N HIS A 213 -17.17 -13.16 -2.91
CA HIS A 213 -17.80 -14.19 -3.73
C HIS A 213 -17.04 -15.53 -3.69
N GLY A 214 -15.72 -15.50 -3.56
CA GLY A 214 -14.88 -16.70 -3.47
C GLY A 214 -15.14 -17.52 -2.20
N ILE A 215 -15.71 -16.89 -1.17
CA ILE A 215 -16.17 -17.56 0.06
C ILE A 215 -17.65 -17.92 -0.03
N LEU A 216 -18.51 -16.99 -0.43
CA LEU A 216 -19.96 -17.19 -0.43
C LEU A 216 -20.44 -18.23 -1.46
N TYR A 217 -19.70 -18.45 -2.54
CA TYR A 217 -20.02 -19.42 -3.59
C TYR A 217 -19.25 -20.73 -3.47
N ALA A 218 -18.69 -21.04 -2.31
CA ALA A 218 -18.16 -22.37 -2.03
C ALA A 218 -19.26 -23.44 -2.19
N ASP A 219 -18.88 -24.66 -2.62
CA ASP A 219 -19.81 -25.78 -2.82
C ASP A 219 -20.71 -26.04 -1.59
N MET A 220 -20.13 -25.87 -0.40
CA MET A 220 -20.87 -25.79 0.85
C MET A 220 -20.91 -24.33 1.32
N PRO A 221 -22.08 -23.69 1.35
CA PRO A 221 -22.20 -22.32 1.82
C PRO A 221 -21.66 -22.17 3.25
N PRO A 222 -20.76 -21.21 3.50
CA PRO A 222 -20.17 -21.01 4.83
C PRO A 222 -21.20 -20.50 5.83
N VAL A 223 -21.32 -21.17 6.98
CA VAL A 223 -22.29 -20.85 8.04
C VAL A 223 -22.21 -19.40 8.51
N TYR A 224 -21.00 -18.83 8.58
CA TYR A 224 -20.75 -17.48 9.09
C TYR A 224 -20.40 -16.47 7.98
N GLY A 225 -20.66 -16.80 6.70
CA GLY A 225 -20.28 -15.95 5.58
C GLY A 225 -18.77 -15.67 5.57
N VAL A 226 -18.40 -14.40 5.43
CA VAL A 226 -17.00 -13.92 5.47
C VAL A 226 -16.49 -13.59 6.87
N SER A 227 -17.35 -13.63 7.89
CA SER A 227 -17.04 -13.21 9.26
C SER A 227 -16.25 -14.26 10.06
N ALA A 228 -15.91 -15.39 9.44
CA ALA A 228 -14.99 -16.41 9.93
C ALA A 228 -14.30 -17.09 8.73
N PRO A 229 -13.04 -17.54 8.85
CA PRO A 229 -12.39 -18.26 7.78
C PRO A 229 -13.02 -19.65 7.57
N ILE A 230 -12.97 -20.13 6.34
CA ILE A 230 -13.18 -21.55 6.01
C ILE A 230 -11.83 -22.24 5.84
N ILE A 231 -11.79 -23.56 6.03
CA ILE A 231 -10.55 -24.35 5.92
C ILE A 231 -10.78 -25.44 4.88
N SER A 232 -9.88 -25.54 3.89
CA SER A 232 -9.90 -26.61 2.90
C SER A 232 -9.50 -27.96 3.52
N GLU A 233 -9.78 -29.05 2.82
CA GLU A 233 -9.32 -30.40 3.20
C GLU A 233 -7.79 -30.49 3.31
N SER A 234 -7.06 -29.68 2.54
CA SER A 234 -5.59 -29.57 2.60
C SER A 234 -5.07 -28.75 3.79
N GLY A 235 -5.97 -28.19 4.61
CA GLY A 235 -5.64 -27.45 5.84
C GLY A 235 -5.29 -25.98 5.63
N VAL A 236 -5.60 -25.40 4.46
CA VAL A 236 -5.39 -23.97 4.17
C VAL A 236 -6.63 -23.18 4.57
N ALA A 237 -6.46 -22.13 5.36
CA ALA A 237 -7.54 -21.22 5.71
C ALA A 237 -7.77 -20.16 4.63
N PHE A 238 -9.02 -19.88 4.31
CA PHE A 238 -9.44 -18.86 3.36
C PHE A 238 -10.25 -17.80 4.11
N PHE A 239 -9.74 -16.58 4.12
CA PHE A 239 -10.44 -15.42 4.67
C PHE A 239 -11.14 -14.66 3.56
N GLY A 240 -12.39 -14.27 3.78
CA GLY A 240 -13.16 -13.47 2.83
C GLY A 240 -13.00 -11.99 3.12
N ARG A 241 -12.84 -11.20 2.06
CA ARG A 241 -12.95 -9.74 2.15
C ARG A 241 -14.33 -9.34 2.67
N ASP A 242 -14.35 -8.43 3.64
CA ASP A 242 -15.58 -7.81 4.13
C ASP A 242 -16.06 -6.75 3.10
N PRO A 243 -17.28 -6.90 2.56
CA PRO A 243 -17.83 -5.96 1.59
C PRO A 243 -18.10 -4.56 2.18
N GLU A 244 -18.43 -4.45 3.47
CA GLU A 244 -18.79 -3.17 4.09
C GLU A 244 -17.57 -2.26 4.25
N SER A 245 -16.45 -2.78 4.76
CA SER A 245 -15.19 -2.03 4.84
C SER A 245 -14.64 -1.68 3.45
N SER A 246 -14.79 -2.57 2.47
CA SER A 246 -14.36 -2.31 1.09
C SER A 246 -15.11 -1.13 0.48
N LYS A 247 -16.44 -1.09 0.61
CA LYS A 247 -17.28 -0.02 0.06
C LYS A 247 -16.91 1.35 0.63
N GLN A 248 -16.65 1.44 1.93
CA GLN A 248 -16.34 2.70 2.63
C GLN A 248 -15.04 3.37 2.19
N VAL A 249 -14.08 2.59 1.68
CA VAL A 249 -12.77 3.11 1.27
C VAL A 249 -12.65 3.17 -0.25
N TRP A 250 -13.06 2.13 -0.98
CA TRP A 250 -12.85 2.01 -2.43
C TRP A 250 -13.87 2.76 -3.30
N SER A 251 -14.99 3.22 -2.74
CA SER A 251 -15.99 3.89 -3.57
C SER A 251 -15.50 5.27 -4.02
N ALA A 252 -15.32 5.45 -5.33
CA ALA A 252 -14.98 6.76 -5.91
C ALA A 252 -16.09 7.82 -5.73
N LEU A 253 -17.31 7.39 -5.37
CA LEU A 253 -18.48 8.27 -5.17
C LEU A 253 -18.82 8.49 -3.69
N GLU A 254 -18.61 7.49 -2.85
CA GLU A 254 -19.06 7.48 -1.44
C GLU A 254 -17.92 7.21 -0.44
N GLY A 255 -16.72 6.90 -0.94
CA GLY A 255 -15.58 6.50 -0.12
C GLY A 255 -14.77 7.68 0.39
N TYR A 256 -14.07 7.45 1.49
CA TYR A 256 -13.26 8.48 2.15
C TYR A 256 -12.28 9.23 1.23
N PRO A 257 -11.53 8.58 0.31
CA PRO A 257 -10.56 9.26 -0.54
C PRO A 257 -11.14 10.38 -1.43
N GLY A 258 -12.46 10.36 -1.67
CA GLY A 258 -13.14 11.35 -2.51
C GLY A 258 -13.48 12.68 -1.83
N ASP A 259 -13.18 12.85 -0.53
CA ASP A 259 -13.50 14.10 0.17
C ASP A 259 -12.81 15.31 -0.45
N PHE A 260 -13.54 16.41 -0.57
CA PHE A 260 -13.09 17.59 -1.30
C PHE A 260 -11.89 18.29 -0.65
N ASN A 261 -11.57 17.97 0.60
CA ASN A 261 -10.42 18.50 1.34
C ASN A 261 -9.15 17.64 1.20
N TYR A 262 -9.21 16.42 0.64
CA TYR A 262 -8.00 15.64 0.35
C TYR A 262 -7.24 16.18 -0.86
N ARG A 263 -5.95 15.83 -0.94
CA ARG A 263 -5.03 16.23 -2.01
C ARG A 263 -5.53 15.73 -3.37
N GLU A 264 -5.53 16.60 -4.36
CA GLU A 264 -5.82 16.25 -5.76
C GLU A 264 -4.62 15.51 -6.38
N PHE A 265 -4.85 14.27 -6.81
CA PHE A 265 -3.82 13.43 -7.40
C PHE A 265 -3.38 13.95 -8.78
N TYR A 266 -4.30 14.44 -9.59
CA TYR A 266 -4.05 14.78 -11.00
C TYR A 266 -3.53 16.21 -11.24
N ARG A 267 -3.11 16.93 -10.19
CA ARG A 267 -2.58 18.30 -10.34
C ARG A 267 -1.25 18.46 -9.63
N ASP A 268 -0.19 18.35 -10.42
CA ASP A 268 1.20 18.38 -9.98
C ASP A 268 1.88 19.70 -10.37
N ILE A 269 2.81 20.16 -9.53
CA ILE A 269 3.54 21.41 -9.74
C ILE A 269 4.34 21.41 -11.05
N ASP A 270 4.80 20.24 -11.50
CA ASP A 270 5.59 20.09 -12.72
C ASP A 270 4.79 20.39 -13.98
N TYR A 271 3.46 20.58 -13.93
CA TYR A 271 2.66 21.11 -15.05
C TYR A 271 2.28 22.58 -14.86
N ASP A 272 2.30 23.08 -13.63
CA ASP A 272 1.96 24.47 -13.31
C ASP A 272 3.17 25.42 -13.45
N LEU A 273 4.40 24.92 -13.28
CA LEU A 273 5.62 25.74 -13.37
C LEU A 273 6.10 25.97 -14.81
N PRO A 274 6.71 27.15 -15.09
CA PRO A 274 7.43 27.40 -16.34
C PRO A 274 8.52 26.35 -16.59
N GLU A 275 8.65 25.90 -17.83
CA GLU A 275 9.60 24.83 -18.20
C GLU A 275 11.04 25.16 -17.83
N GLU A 276 11.47 26.42 -18.02
CA GLU A 276 12.83 26.86 -17.72
C GLU A 276 13.24 26.67 -16.25
N LEU A 277 12.28 26.64 -15.32
CA LEU A 277 12.55 26.43 -13.89
C LEU A 277 12.72 24.94 -13.55
N ILE A 278 11.95 24.07 -14.20
CA ILE A 278 11.92 22.63 -13.90
C ILE A 278 12.78 21.80 -14.84
N LYS A 279 13.32 22.39 -15.92
CA LYS A 279 14.04 21.70 -16.99
C LYS A 279 15.14 20.74 -16.51
N LYS A 280 15.85 21.09 -15.43
CA LYS A 280 16.92 20.25 -14.86
C LYS A 280 16.39 19.05 -14.05
N TYR A 281 15.11 19.04 -13.70
CA TYR A 281 14.44 17.97 -12.96
C TYR A 281 13.56 17.08 -13.85
N LEU A 282 13.27 17.53 -15.08
CA LEU A 282 12.52 16.78 -16.08
C LEU A 282 13.36 15.65 -16.70
N HIS A 283 12.68 14.77 -17.42
CA HIS A 283 13.33 13.70 -18.17
C HIS A 283 14.21 14.34 -19.26
N PRO A 284 15.40 13.78 -19.59
CA PRO A 284 16.29 14.36 -20.60
C PRO A 284 15.64 14.58 -21.98
N ALA A 285 14.60 13.81 -22.30
CA ALA A 285 13.81 13.98 -23.52
C ALA A 285 12.82 15.17 -23.50
N GLY A 286 12.73 15.91 -22.39
CA GLY A 286 11.97 17.16 -22.26
C GLY A 286 10.48 17.00 -21.94
N PHE A 287 9.98 15.78 -21.69
CA PHE A 287 8.59 15.61 -21.28
C PHE A 287 8.40 15.79 -19.77
N ARG A 288 7.23 16.30 -19.39
CA ARG A 288 6.79 16.46 -18.00
C ARG A 288 6.26 15.14 -17.46
N PHE A 289 6.49 14.90 -16.18
CA PHE A 289 5.94 13.79 -15.41
C PHE A 289 5.71 14.30 -13.98
N ASP A 290 4.96 13.55 -13.18
CA ASP A 290 4.58 13.99 -11.85
C ASP A 290 5.82 14.06 -10.93
N SER A 291 5.99 15.22 -10.28
CA SER A 291 7.07 15.40 -9.29
C SER A 291 6.75 14.73 -7.95
N GLY A 292 5.47 14.53 -7.65
CA GLY A 292 4.93 14.15 -6.34
C GLY A 292 4.58 15.37 -5.46
N ILE A 293 4.83 16.59 -5.92
CA ILE A 293 4.52 17.83 -5.21
C ILE A 293 3.20 18.38 -5.76
N LYS A 294 2.12 18.11 -5.03
CA LYS A 294 0.74 18.43 -5.46
C LYS A 294 0.12 19.42 -4.49
N LEU A 295 -0.24 20.61 -4.98
CA LEU A 295 -0.60 21.76 -4.14
C LEU A 295 -2.10 22.06 -4.07
N HIS A 296 -2.93 21.19 -4.64
CA HIS A 296 -4.37 21.42 -4.77
C HIS A 296 -5.16 20.31 -4.08
N LYS A 297 -6.39 20.62 -3.69
CA LYS A 297 -7.35 19.64 -3.14
C LYS A 297 -8.39 19.23 -4.17
N ILE A 298 -9.08 18.13 -3.92
CA ILE A 298 -10.12 17.58 -4.81
C ILE A 298 -11.20 18.62 -5.12
N THR A 299 -11.59 19.49 -4.18
CA THR A 299 -12.53 20.64 -4.37
C THR A 299 -13.97 20.27 -4.77
N GLY A 300 -14.19 19.13 -5.43
CA GLY A 300 -15.44 18.69 -6.00
C GLY A 300 -15.34 18.43 -7.51
N LYS A 301 -16.49 18.35 -8.17
CA LYS A 301 -16.61 18.12 -9.63
C LYS A 301 -16.34 19.39 -10.43
N VAL A 302 -15.09 19.85 -10.41
CA VAL A 302 -14.61 21.02 -11.16
C VAL A 302 -13.43 20.65 -12.06
N PRO A 303 -13.22 21.37 -13.19
CA PRO A 303 -12.01 21.21 -14.01
C PRO A 303 -10.71 21.44 -13.21
N LEU A 304 -9.59 20.84 -13.64
CA LEU A 304 -8.32 20.88 -12.90
C LEU A 304 -7.83 22.31 -12.59
N ASN A 305 -8.00 23.24 -13.54
CA ASN A 305 -7.61 24.65 -13.37
C ASN A 305 -8.48 25.42 -12.35
N LYS A 306 -9.59 24.84 -11.90
CA LYS A 306 -10.46 25.39 -10.85
C LYS A 306 -10.30 24.70 -9.49
N LYS A 307 -9.39 23.73 -9.38
CA LYS A 307 -9.07 23.11 -8.09
C LYS A 307 -8.46 24.18 -7.17
N GLU A 308 -8.94 24.21 -5.93
CA GLU A 308 -8.48 25.13 -4.90
C GLU A 308 -7.18 24.65 -4.26
N PRO A 309 -6.39 25.54 -3.63
CA PRO A 309 -5.22 25.16 -2.86
C PRO A 309 -5.54 24.12 -1.78
N TYR A 310 -4.61 23.20 -1.55
CA TYR A 310 -4.70 22.18 -0.52
C TYR A 310 -4.51 22.80 0.87
N ASP A 311 -5.41 22.49 1.79
CA ASP A 311 -5.33 22.92 3.19
C ASP A 311 -5.09 21.70 4.06
N ARG A 312 -3.83 21.51 4.47
CA ARG A 312 -3.42 20.32 5.22
C ARG A 312 -4.10 20.23 6.59
N ASN A 313 -4.38 21.36 7.25
CA ASN A 313 -5.01 21.33 8.56
C ASN A 313 -6.45 20.78 8.44
N LYS A 314 -7.21 21.27 7.45
CA LYS A 314 -8.54 20.72 7.15
C LYS A 314 -8.49 19.26 6.75
N ALA A 315 -7.53 18.87 5.91
CA ALA A 315 -7.38 17.47 5.53
C ALA A 315 -7.17 16.57 6.76
N MET A 316 -6.36 17.00 7.74
CA MET A 316 -6.16 16.25 8.99
C MET A 316 -7.43 16.16 9.85
N GLU A 317 -8.25 17.21 9.91
CA GLU A 317 -9.57 17.17 10.58
C GLU A 317 -10.51 16.13 9.92
N ILE A 318 -10.47 16.04 8.59
CA ILE A 318 -11.22 15.03 7.83
C ILE A 318 -10.66 13.62 8.08
N VAL A 319 -9.33 13.44 8.18
CA VAL A 319 -8.72 12.15 8.55
C VAL A 319 -9.23 11.67 9.90
N GLU A 320 -9.25 12.54 10.92
CA GLU A 320 -9.77 12.18 12.25
C GLU A 320 -11.24 11.77 12.20
N THR A 321 -12.05 12.52 11.43
CA THR A 321 -13.47 12.22 11.23
C THR A 321 -13.67 10.86 10.55
N HIS A 322 -12.92 10.59 9.48
CA HIS A 322 -13.01 9.35 8.72
C HIS A 322 -12.51 8.14 9.50
N ALA A 323 -11.40 8.29 10.25
CA ALA A 323 -10.90 7.24 11.14
C ALA A 323 -11.91 6.90 12.24
N GLY A 324 -12.54 7.91 12.85
CA GLY A 324 -13.61 7.73 13.84
C GLY A 324 -14.85 7.04 13.24
N ASN A 325 -15.26 7.43 12.04
CA ASN A 325 -16.37 6.80 11.32
C ASN A 325 -16.07 5.32 11.00
N PHE A 326 -14.89 5.01 10.46
CA PHE A 326 -14.49 3.64 10.15
C PHE A 326 -14.48 2.77 11.41
N MET A 327 -13.88 3.27 12.51
CA MET A 327 -13.87 2.57 13.80
C MET A 327 -15.29 2.29 14.30
N LEU A 328 -16.16 3.31 14.32
CA LEU A 328 -17.55 3.16 14.80
C LEU A 328 -18.30 2.10 14.00
N ASN A 329 -18.15 2.11 12.67
CA ASN A 329 -18.84 1.14 11.81
C ASN A 329 -18.35 -0.29 12.06
N ARG A 330 -17.03 -0.51 12.23
CA ARG A 330 -16.49 -1.83 12.61
C ARG A 330 -16.95 -2.28 14.00
N GLU A 331 -17.08 -1.37 14.96
CA GLU A 331 -17.61 -1.71 16.28
C GLU A 331 -19.09 -2.11 16.24
N LEU A 332 -19.91 -1.41 15.44
CA LEU A 332 -21.32 -1.72 15.24
C LEU A 332 -21.50 -3.07 14.54
N GLU A 333 -20.70 -3.31 13.50
CA GLU A 333 -20.66 -4.57 12.76
C GLU A 333 -20.28 -5.73 13.67
N ALA A 334 -19.19 -5.60 14.44
CA ALA A 334 -18.77 -6.60 15.41
C ALA A 334 -19.86 -6.91 16.45
N LYS A 335 -20.53 -5.87 16.97
CA LYS A 335 -21.63 -6.02 17.93
C LYS A 335 -22.81 -6.77 17.33
N TYR A 336 -23.17 -6.48 16.07
CA TYR A 336 -24.23 -7.20 15.37
C TYR A 336 -23.85 -8.68 15.17
N LEU A 337 -22.64 -8.95 14.67
CA LEU A 337 -22.15 -10.30 14.41
C LEU A 337 -22.11 -11.15 15.68
N LEU A 338 -21.62 -10.61 16.80
CA LEU A 338 -21.64 -11.30 18.10
C LEU A 338 -23.03 -11.72 18.58
N GLY A 339 -24.10 -11.08 18.07
CA GLY A 339 -25.48 -11.47 18.36
C GLY A 339 -25.99 -12.67 17.55
N ILE A 340 -25.28 -13.05 16.48
CA ILE A 340 -25.74 -14.06 15.51
C ILE A 340 -24.73 -15.19 15.24
N ILE A 341 -23.45 -15.04 15.62
CA ILE A 341 -22.42 -16.09 15.52
C ILE A 341 -21.99 -16.56 16.91
N ASP A 342 -21.44 -17.78 16.99
CA ASP A 342 -21.06 -18.45 18.25
C ASP A 342 -19.61 -18.21 18.69
N ARG A 343 -18.92 -17.26 18.06
CA ARG A 343 -17.49 -16.97 18.25
C ARG A 343 -17.17 -15.49 18.03
N GLU A 344 -15.93 -15.10 18.30
CA GLU A 344 -15.46 -13.75 17.97
C GLU A 344 -15.40 -13.56 16.44
N PRO A 345 -16.09 -12.57 15.85
CA PRO A 345 -16.06 -12.34 14.41
C PRO A 345 -14.72 -11.77 13.96
N ILE A 346 -14.34 -12.03 12.71
CA ILE A 346 -13.27 -11.32 12.01
C ILE A 346 -13.83 -10.50 10.85
N MET A 347 -13.48 -9.22 10.80
CA MET A 347 -13.75 -8.33 9.66
C MET A 347 -12.42 -8.12 8.93
N LEU A 348 -12.29 -8.62 7.70
CA LEU A 348 -11.07 -8.50 6.91
C LEU A 348 -11.22 -7.37 5.90
N ALA A 349 -10.48 -6.29 6.12
CA ALA A 349 -10.43 -5.11 5.27
C ALA A 349 -9.11 -5.12 4.48
N SER A 350 -9.18 -5.44 3.19
CA SER A 350 -7.99 -5.53 2.32
C SER A 350 -7.97 -4.42 1.27
N PHE A 351 -6.82 -3.79 1.10
CA PHE A 351 -6.61 -2.66 0.18
C PHE A 351 -5.23 -2.78 -0.49
N ASP A 352 -5.06 -2.13 -1.64
CA ASP A 352 -3.73 -1.91 -2.20
C ASP A 352 -2.95 -0.98 -1.27
N ALA A 353 -1.67 -1.25 -1.04
CA ALA A 353 -0.85 -0.47 -0.12
C ALA A 353 -0.70 0.97 -0.62
N GLU A 354 -0.55 1.13 -1.94
CA GLU A 354 -0.40 2.40 -2.64
C GLU A 354 -1.67 3.26 -2.55
N LEU A 355 -2.81 2.70 -2.14
CA LEU A 355 -3.97 3.52 -1.79
C LEU A 355 -3.62 4.50 -0.67
N PHE A 356 -2.86 4.05 0.35
CA PHE A 356 -2.49 4.86 1.50
C PHE A 356 -1.21 5.64 1.22
N GLY A 357 -1.37 6.94 1.01
CA GLY A 357 -0.32 7.92 0.82
C GLY A 357 -0.08 8.33 -0.63
N HIS A 358 -0.17 7.40 -1.60
CA HIS A 358 0.01 7.73 -3.02
C HIS A 358 -1.29 8.22 -3.67
N TRP A 359 -2.28 7.33 -3.83
CA TRP A 359 -3.59 7.71 -4.37
C TRP A 359 -4.39 8.58 -3.40
N TRP A 360 -4.37 8.23 -2.10
CA TRP A 360 -5.00 8.97 -1.02
C TRP A 360 -3.93 9.47 -0.03
N PHE A 361 -3.50 10.72 -0.22
CA PHE A 361 -2.50 11.41 0.61
C PHE A 361 -3.10 12.03 1.87
#